data_AF-D9SS09-F1
#
_entry.id   AF-D9SS09-F1
#
_cell.length_a   1.000
_cell.length_b   1.000
_cell.length_c   1.000
_cell.angle_alpha   90.00
_cell.angle_beta   90.00
_cell.angle_gamma   90.00
#
_symmetry.space_group_name_H-M   'P 1'
#
loop_
_entity.id
_entity.type
_entity.pdbx_description
1 polymer ?
#
loop_
_entity_poly.entity_id
_entity_poly.type
_entity_poly.pdbx_seq_one_letter_code
_entity_poly.pdbx_strand_id
1 'polypeptide(L)'
;MGNTKKIYKKWWLSLLVVVGLIAGVTTGCGGQSSTNGSAESTSASADDSKKKEEAPKSDSKVTYDNFMKIAMGDSIDNVNALLGPGKEASSSQIGDIKSVTYTWDGDGLLTSITATVQNNVVTSKMQVGLKKDNVDITLDKYNQVTEGMTYAQVSAILGEGELTSQMKIMDIENLTYNWSNKGGTNATLSFTGDKLTAKSQFGLK
;
A
#
# COMPACT_ATOMS: atom_id res chain seq x y z
N MET A 1 23.41 53.68 0.62
CA MET A 1 24.10 52.37 0.43
C MET A 1 23.65 51.42 1.54
N GLY A 2 23.37 50.15 1.31
CA GLY A 2 23.29 49.40 0.05
C GLY A 2 22.39 48.18 0.20
N ASN A 3 21.63 47.85 -0.84
CA ASN A 3 20.65 46.75 -0.82
C ASN A 3 21.33 45.38 -0.97
N THR A 4 20.87 44.36 -0.24
CA THR A 4 21.08 42.95 -0.61
C THR A 4 19.73 42.30 -0.95
N LYS A 5 19.52 42.02 -2.24
CA LYS A 5 18.30 41.35 -2.74
C LYS A 5 18.40 39.85 -2.43
N LYS A 6 17.47 39.31 -1.64
CA LYS A 6 17.27 37.86 -1.53
C LYS A 6 16.56 37.36 -2.80
N ILE A 7 17.16 36.40 -3.50
CA ILE A 7 16.68 35.90 -4.80
C ILE A 7 15.79 34.68 -4.55
N TYR A 8 14.50 34.80 -4.85
CA TYR A 8 13.59 33.66 -4.93
C TYR A 8 13.85 32.87 -6.22
N LYS A 9 14.08 31.54 -6.12
CA LYS A 9 13.98 30.63 -7.27
C LYS A 9 12.65 29.88 -7.22
N LYS A 10 11.80 30.10 -8.22
CA LYS A 10 10.49 29.45 -8.36
C LYS A 10 10.63 28.03 -8.92
N TRP A 11 9.68 27.17 -8.54
CA TRP A 11 9.40 25.90 -9.21
C TRP A 11 9.13 26.06 -10.72
N TRP A 12 9.47 25.01 -11.47
CA TRP A 12 8.65 24.57 -12.61
C TRP A 12 8.40 23.07 -12.53
N LEU A 13 7.15 22.67 -12.75
CA LEU A 13 6.74 21.28 -12.95
C LEU A 13 7.10 20.84 -14.37
N SER A 14 7.41 19.56 -14.54
CA SER A 14 7.12 18.83 -15.78
C SER A 14 6.57 17.44 -15.43
N LEU A 15 5.27 17.28 -15.64
CA LEU A 15 4.58 15.99 -15.63
C LEU A 15 4.72 15.38 -17.04
N LEU A 16 5.32 14.20 -17.18
CA LEU A 16 5.33 13.47 -18.46
C LEU A 16 4.47 12.22 -18.38
N VAL A 17 3.20 12.41 -18.75
CA VAL A 17 2.30 11.32 -19.15
C VAL A 17 2.50 11.08 -20.63
N VAL A 18 2.95 9.89 -21.03
CA VAL A 18 2.94 9.46 -22.43
C VAL A 18 1.79 8.48 -22.62
N VAL A 19 0.67 8.99 -23.16
CA VAL A 19 -0.41 8.16 -23.69
C VAL A 19 -0.01 7.74 -25.10
N GLY A 20 0.24 6.45 -25.31
CA GLY A 20 0.40 5.88 -26.65
C GLY A 20 -0.97 5.67 -27.32
N LEU A 21 -1.44 6.66 -28.07
CA LEU A 21 -2.64 6.51 -28.92
C LEU A 21 -2.26 5.88 -30.27
N ILE A 22 -2.98 4.82 -30.64
CA ILE A 22 -2.80 4.08 -31.89
C ILE A 22 -3.75 4.64 -32.96
N ALA A 23 -3.18 5.25 -34.01
CA ALA A 23 -3.74 5.40 -35.36
C ALA A 23 -2.58 5.86 -36.29
N GLY A 24 -2.44 5.46 -37.55
CA GLY A 24 -3.28 4.57 -38.37
C GLY A 24 -3.47 5.15 -39.78
N VAL A 25 -2.96 4.48 -40.81
CA VAL A 25 -3.11 4.77 -42.27
C VAL A 25 -2.42 6.10 -42.71
N THR A 26 -1.89 6.34 -43.92
CA THR A 26 -1.75 5.67 -45.25
C THR A 26 -0.24 5.55 -45.63
N THR A 27 0.28 5.02 -46.75
CA THR A 27 -0.12 4.25 -47.97
C THR A 27 1.15 3.45 -48.41
N GLY A 28 1.29 2.67 -49.50
CA GLY A 28 0.47 2.28 -50.65
C GLY A 28 1.33 1.52 -51.69
N CYS A 29 0.83 0.39 -52.21
CA CYS A 29 1.24 -0.41 -53.40
C CYS A 29 2.68 -0.98 -53.57
N GLY A 30 2.77 -2.31 -53.77
CA GLY A 30 3.71 -2.89 -54.77
C GLY A 30 4.34 -4.27 -54.53
N GLY A 31 3.71 -5.36 -55.01
CA GLY A 31 4.43 -6.43 -55.75
C GLY A 31 5.09 -7.63 -55.03
N GLN A 32 4.31 -8.72 -54.90
CA GLN A 32 4.67 -10.11 -55.31
C GLN A 32 5.97 -10.80 -54.81
N SER A 33 5.82 -11.85 -54.01
CA SER A 33 6.14 -13.25 -54.42
C SER A 33 5.71 -14.28 -53.36
N SER A 34 5.18 -15.42 -53.80
CA SER A 34 4.68 -16.50 -52.94
C SER A 34 5.65 -17.68 -52.93
N THR A 35 5.89 -18.29 -51.75
CA THR A 35 6.16 -19.74 -51.69
C THR A 35 5.70 -20.34 -50.37
N ASN A 36 5.17 -21.56 -50.46
CA ASN A 36 4.53 -22.30 -49.38
C ASN A 36 5.56 -23.18 -48.64
N GLY A 37 5.38 -23.41 -47.34
CA GLY A 37 6.30 -24.26 -46.56
C GLY A 37 5.77 -24.56 -45.15
N SER A 38 4.93 -25.59 -45.03
CA SER A 38 4.47 -26.11 -43.73
C SER A 38 5.46 -27.13 -43.19
N ALA A 39 5.91 -26.93 -41.95
CA ALA A 39 6.49 -27.98 -41.10
C ALA A 39 6.17 -27.66 -39.63
N GLU A 40 5.66 -28.66 -38.93
CA GLU A 40 5.18 -28.56 -37.54
C GLU A 40 6.26 -29.03 -36.55
N SER A 41 6.19 -28.55 -35.31
CA SER A 41 6.75 -29.18 -34.08
C SER A 41 8.29 -29.42 -34.05
N THR A 42 9.03 -28.87 -33.08
CA THR A 42 9.09 -29.47 -31.73
C THR A 42 9.71 -28.51 -30.69
N SER A 43 9.22 -28.65 -29.46
CA SER A 43 9.65 -28.06 -28.18
C SER A 43 11.15 -27.82 -27.96
N ALA A 44 11.44 -26.71 -27.27
CA ALA A 44 12.58 -26.58 -26.36
C ALA A 44 12.19 -25.75 -25.13
N SER A 45 11.42 -26.34 -24.21
CA SER A 45 11.25 -25.78 -22.85
C SER A 45 12.59 -25.79 -22.11
N ALA A 46 13.16 -24.61 -21.87
CA ALA A 46 14.19 -24.44 -20.86
C ALA A 46 13.50 -24.30 -19.49
N ASP A 47 13.44 -25.41 -18.77
CA ASP A 47 13.03 -25.48 -17.37
C ASP A 47 14.10 -24.82 -16.47
N ASP A 48 14.05 -23.49 -16.34
CA ASP A 48 14.74 -22.80 -15.24
C ASP A 48 13.91 -22.99 -13.97
N SER A 49 13.97 -24.21 -13.42
CA SER A 49 13.47 -24.56 -12.10
C SER A 49 14.32 -23.87 -11.03
N LYS A 50 14.20 -22.53 -10.98
CA LYS A 50 14.83 -21.69 -9.99
C LYS A 50 14.14 -21.92 -8.66
N LYS A 51 14.68 -22.91 -7.94
CA LYS A 51 14.47 -23.19 -6.52
C LYS A 51 14.16 -21.88 -5.81
N LYS A 52 12.90 -21.75 -5.34
CA LYS A 52 12.47 -20.61 -4.53
C LYS A 52 13.24 -20.69 -3.21
N GLU A 53 14.41 -20.07 -3.22
CA GLU A 53 15.22 -19.85 -2.05
C GLU A 53 14.37 -19.06 -1.07
N GLU A 54 13.98 -19.70 0.03
CA GLU A 54 13.37 -18.95 1.13
C GLU A 54 14.39 -17.90 1.53
N ALA A 55 13.99 -16.63 1.45
CA ALA A 55 14.81 -15.54 1.94
C ALA A 55 15.23 -15.86 3.37
N PRO A 56 16.49 -15.59 3.76
CA PRO A 56 16.95 -15.87 5.11
C PRO A 56 15.97 -15.25 6.12
N LYS A 57 15.62 -15.99 7.16
CA LYS A 57 14.76 -15.49 8.24
C LYS A 57 15.39 -14.21 8.77
N SER A 58 14.76 -13.08 8.51
CA SER A 58 15.29 -11.78 8.87
C SER A 58 15.12 -11.53 10.36
N ASP A 59 16.14 -10.96 10.98
CA ASP A 59 16.08 -10.45 12.36
C ASP A 59 15.33 -9.11 12.45
N SER A 60 14.67 -8.71 11.36
CA SER A 60 13.95 -7.45 11.23
C SER A 60 12.75 -7.40 12.16
N LYS A 61 12.73 -6.37 13.00
CA LYS A 61 11.61 -6.14 13.94
C LYS A 61 10.38 -5.55 13.25
N VAL A 62 10.47 -5.20 11.97
CA VAL A 62 9.38 -4.65 11.16
C VAL A 62 8.46 -5.78 10.71
N THR A 63 7.59 -6.22 11.62
CA THR A 63 6.65 -7.34 11.42
C THR A 63 5.21 -6.91 11.70
N TYR A 64 4.23 -7.64 11.16
CA TYR A 64 2.81 -7.36 11.42
C TYR A 64 2.49 -7.43 12.92
N ASP A 65 3.06 -8.41 13.65
CA ASP A 65 2.87 -8.55 15.09
C ASP A 65 3.40 -7.34 15.88
N ASN A 66 4.53 -6.77 15.47
CA ASN A 66 5.06 -5.56 16.11
C ASN A 66 4.29 -4.30 15.68
N PHE A 67 3.80 -4.22 14.43
CA PHE A 67 2.85 -3.19 14.02
C PHE A 67 1.57 -3.19 14.88
N MET A 68 1.04 -4.37 15.20
CA MET A 68 -0.15 -4.50 16.04
C MET A 68 0.10 -4.04 17.49
N LYS A 69 1.32 -4.24 18.02
CA LYS A 69 1.70 -3.81 19.39
C LYS A 69 1.84 -2.29 19.57
N ILE A 70 2.06 -1.53 18.50
CA ILE A 70 2.13 -0.06 18.58
C ILE A 70 0.75 0.51 18.93
N ALA A 71 0.60 1.11 20.10
CA ALA A 71 -0.64 1.74 20.52
C ALA A 71 -0.75 3.18 19.99
N MET A 72 -1.99 3.66 19.78
CA MET A 72 -2.23 5.10 19.67
C MET A 72 -1.91 5.74 21.04
N GLY A 73 -1.09 6.79 21.05
CA GLY A 73 -0.58 7.41 22.28
C GLY A 73 0.78 6.88 22.75
N ASP A 74 1.36 5.83 22.13
CA ASP A 74 2.74 5.40 22.44
C ASP A 74 3.75 6.52 22.15
N SER A 75 4.82 6.60 22.94
CA SER A 75 5.93 7.49 22.63
C SER A 75 6.74 6.98 21.43
N ILE A 76 7.39 7.89 20.70
CA ILE A 76 8.35 7.50 19.64
C ILE A 76 9.50 6.65 20.20
N ASP A 77 9.86 6.82 21.47
CA ASP A 77 10.88 6.01 22.15
C ASP A 77 10.42 4.56 22.38
N ASN A 78 9.15 4.35 22.75
CA ASN A 78 8.56 3.00 22.85
C ASN A 78 8.57 2.30 21.48
N VAL A 79 8.17 3.01 20.42
CA VAL A 79 8.20 2.48 19.04
C VAL A 79 9.63 2.17 18.61
N ASN A 80 10.59 3.04 18.92
CA ASN A 80 12.00 2.81 18.62
C ASN A 80 12.62 1.63 19.41
N ALA A 81 12.18 1.39 20.65
CA ALA A 81 12.58 0.21 21.40
C ALA A 81 12.05 -1.09 20.75
N LEU A 82 10.81 -1.04 20.25
CA LEU A 82 10.14 -2.16 19.58
C LEU A 82 10.70 -2.46 18.18
N LEU A 83 10.92 -1.43 17.35
CA LEU A 83 11.28 -1.59 15.93
C LEU A 83 12.75 -1.29 15.60
N GLY A 84 13.49 -0.62 16.49
CA GLY A 84 14.73 0.09 16.14
C GLY A 84 14.46 1.54 15.73
N PRO A 85 15.49 2.37 15.50
CA PRO A 85 15.33 3.79 15.19
C PRO A 85 14.63 4.02 13.85
N GLY A 86 13.52 4.77 13.87
CA GLY A 86 12.79 5.15 12.66
C GLY A 86 13.48 6.24 11.85
N LYS A 87 13.32 6.20 10.53
CA LYS A 87 13.79 7.25 9.61
C LYS A 87 12.70 8.32 9.46
N GLU A 88 13.02 9.59 9.66
CA GLU A 88 12.09 10.68 9.33
C GLU A 88 11.84 10.71 7.81
N ALA A 89 10.57 10.54 7.43
CA ALA A 89 10.10 10.61 6.05
C ALA A 89 9.57 12.01 5.69
N SER A 90 8.92 12.68 6.65
CA SER A 90 8.47 14.07 6.52
C SER A 90 8.20 14.71 7.88
N SER A 91 8.20 16.04 7.93
CA SER A 91 7.72 16.81 9.08
C SER A 91 7.02 18.10 8.65
N SER A 92 6.12 18.56 9.51
CA SER A 92 5.38 19.81 9.36
C SER A 92 5.11 20.43 10.74
N GLN A 93 4.74 21.71 10.75
CA GLN A 93 4.37 22.42 11.97
C GLN A 93 3.22 23.39 11.69
N ILE A 94 2.20 23.37 12.56
CA ILE A 94 1.05 24.27 12.52
C ILE A 94 0.86 24.82 13.93
N GLY A 95 1.15 26.12 14.11
CA GLY A 95 1.27 26.71 15.45
C GLY A 95 2.34 25.98 16.27
N ASP A 96 1.98 25.54 17.47
CA ASP A 96 2.86 24.81 18.38
C ASP A 96 2.89 23.28 18.13
N ILE A 97 1.99 22.77 17.27
CA ILE A 97 1.93 21.34 16.97
C ILE A 97 2.94 21.01 15.87
N LYS A 98 4.04 20.34 16.24
CA LYS A 98 4.93 19.66 15.30
C LYS A 98 4.39 18.26 15.01
N SER A 99 4.27 17.93 13.73
CA SER A 99 3.92 16.59 13.25
C SER A 99 5.10 15.99 12.49
N VAL A 100 5.51 14.77 12.84
CA VAL A 100 6.63 14.07 12.20
C VAL A 100 6.17 12.68 11.78
N THR A 101 6.48 12.28 10.55
CA THR A 101 6.20 10.93 10.05
C THR A 101 7.50 10.15 9.95
N TYR A 102 7.56 9.01 10.64
CA TYR A 102 8.68 8.08 10.63
C TYR A 102 8.32 6.83 9.84
N THR A 103 9.31 6.26 9.15
CA THR A 103 9.20 4.99 8.42
C THR A 103 10.27 4.02 8.91
N TRP A 104 9.89 2.75 9.01
CA TRP A 104 10.76 1.60 9.25
C TRP A 104 10.60 0.66 8.07
N ASP A 105 11.66 0.48 7.28
CA ASP A 105 11.68 -0.43 6.14
C ASP A 105 11.85 -1.88 6.62
N GLY A 106 11.05 -2.80 6.08
CA GLY A 106 11.16 -4.24 6.33
C GLY A 106 11.89 -4.98 5.21
N ASP A 107 12.21 -6.25 5.44
CA ASP A 107 13.09 -7.03 4.58
C ASP A 107 12.41 -7.57 3.31
N GLY A 108 11.08 -7.51 3.26
CA GLY A 108 10.33 -7.80 2.04
C GLY A 108 10.34 -6.61 1.08
N LEU A 109 10.39 -6.90 -0.22
CA LEU A 109 10.17 -5.89 -1.26
C LEU A 109 8.83 -5.16 -1.02
N LEU A 110 8.90 -3.83 -0.87
CA LEU A 110 7.77 -2.93 -0.54
C LEU A 110 7.15 -3.14 0.86
N THR A 111 7.88 -3.73 1.82
CA THR A 111 7.39 -3.87 3.20
C THR A 111 7.85 -2.72 4.10
N SER A 112 6.93 -2.14 4.88
CA SER A 112 7.27 -1.10 5.85
C SER A 112 6.20 -0.88 6.93
N ILE A 113 6.61 -0.26 8.03
CA ILE A 113 5.72 0.44 8.98
C ILE A 113 5.96 1.94 8.80
N THR A 114 4.90 2.73 8.87
CA THR A 114 4.97 4.19 8.97
C THR A 114 4.11 4.66 10.13
N ALA A 115 4.60 5.63 10.92
CA ALA A 115 3.85 6.23 12.01
C ALA A 115 3.99 7.76 12.01
N THR A 116 2.87 8.46 12.20
CA THR A 116 2.85 9.90 12.44
C THR A 116 2.78 10.16 13.94
N VAL A 117 3.68 11.03 14.40
CA VAL A 117 3.88 11.41 15.79
C VAL A 117 3.59 12.91 15.94
N GLN A 118 2.76 13.26 16.92
CA GLN A 118 2.49 14.65 17.33
C GLN A 118 2.65 14.74 18.84
N ASN A 119 3.22 15.84 19.34
CA ASN A 119 3.48 16.03 20.79
C ASN A 119 4.19 14.82 21.44
N ASN A 120 5.15 14.24 20.71
CA ASN A 120 5.93 13.04 21.06
C ASN A 120 5.15 11.70 21.16
N VAL A 121 3.87 11.65 20.80
CA VAL A 121 3.04 10.44 20.80
C VAL A 121 2.50 10.05 19.42
N VAL A 122 2.32 8.76 19.17
CA VAL A 122 1.75 8.22 17.92
C VAL A 122 0.28 8.60 17.79
N THR A 123 -0.08 9.30 16.71
CA THR A 123 -1.45 9.66 16.34
C THR A 123 -1.97 8.91 15.11
N SER A 124 -1.07 8.28 14.35
CA SER A 124 -1.41 7.42 13.21
C SER A 124 -0.33 6.38 12.97
N LYS A 125 -0.73 5.18 12.55
CA LYS A 125 0.15 4.12 12.04
C LYS A 125 -0.42 3.50 10.77
N MET A 126 0.47 3.07 9.89
CA MET A 126 0.18 2.35 8.66
C MET A 126 1.22 1.25 8.45
N GLN A 127 0.82 0.14 7.83
CA GLN A 127 1.74 -0.87 7.33
C GLN A 127 1.46 -1.18 5.86
N VAL A 128 2.52 -1.61 5.17
CA VAL A 128 2.43 -2.13 3.80
C VAL A 128 3.13 -3.49 3.76
N GLY A 129 2.44 -4.50 3.23
CA GLY A 129 3.01 -5.79 2.84
C GLY A 129 3.50 -6.70 3.98
N LEU A 130 3.25 -6.36 5.25
CA LEU A 130 3.75 -7.14 6.40
C LEU A 130 2.98 -8.43 6.63
N LYS A 131 1.69 -8.47 6.27
CA LYS A 131 0.89 -9.69 6.22
C LYS A 131 0.67 -10.12 4.77
N LYS A 132 0.43 -11.42 4.59
CA LYS A 132 0.11 -12.05 3.30
C LYS A 132 -0.95 -13.12 3.53
N ASP A 133 -2.12 -12.68 3.95
CA ASP A 133 -3.23 -13.58 4.20
C ASP A 133 -4.08 -13.77 2.95
N ASN A 134 -4.56 -14.99 2.81
CA ASN A 134 -5.38 -15.47 1.71
C ASN A 134 -6.78 -15.75 2.26
N VAL A 135 -7.60 -14.72 2.31
CA VAL A 135 -9.04 -14.90 2.51
C VAL A 135 -9.62 -15.39 1.19
N ASP A 136 -10.75 -16.10 1.22
CA ASP A 136 -11.55 -16.38 0.03
C ASP A 136 -12.78 -15.44 0.05
N ILE A 137 -12.55 -14.15 -0.22
CA ILE A 137 -13.64 -13.17 -0.39
C ILE A 137 -14.17 -13.17 -1.83
N THR A 138 -15.48 -13.08 -1.96
CA THR A 138 -16.19 -13.01 -3.25
C THR A 138 -16.96 -11.70 -3.35
N LEU A 139 -17.37 -11.34 -4.57
CA LEU A 139 -18.23 -10.19 -4.81
C LEU A 139 -19.59 -10.35 -4.08
N ASP A 140 -20.13 -11.56 -4.00
CA ASP A 140 -21.36 -11.85 -3.25
C ASP A 140 -21.21 -11.60 -1.73
N LYS A 141 -20.09 -11.99 -1.12
CA LYS A 141 -19.79 -11.66 0.29
C LYS A 141 -19.62 -10.15 0.47
N TYR A 142 -18.86 -9.52 -0.43
CA TYR A 142 -18.65 -8.07 -0.41
C TYR A 142 -19.97 -7.29 -0.53
N ASN A 143 -20.90 -7.71 -1.39
CA ASN A 143 -22.17 -7.03 -1.62
C ASN A 143 -23.14 -7.10 -0.43
N GLN A 144 -23.00 -8.10 0.45
CA GLN A 144 -23.79 -8.20 1.69
C GLN A 144 -23.38 -7.15 2.74
N VAL A 145 -22.17 -6.60 2.66
CA VAL A 145 -21.67 -5.58 3.59
C VAL A 145 -22.22 -4.20 3.21
N THR A 146 -22.85 -3.50 4.16
CA THR A 146 -23.36 -2.12 3.97
C THR A 146 -22.69 -1.14 4.93
N GLU A 147 -22.63 0.13 4.55
CA GLU A 147 -22.21 1.21 5.46
C GLU A 147 -23.05 1.20 6.76
N GLY A 148 -22.45 1.64 7.87
CA GLY A 148 -23.05 1.59 9.21
C GLY A 148 -22.96 0.23 9.93
N MET A 149 -22.49 -0.84 9.29
CA MET A 149 -22.12 -2.09 9.97
C MET A 149 -20.92 -1.87 10.91
N THR A 150 -20.89 -2.61 12.02
CA THR A 150 -19.71 -2.71 12.92
C THR A 150 -18.62 -3.58 12.30
N TYR A 151 -17.38 -3.48 12.79
CA TYR A 151 -16.31 -4.38 12.35
C TYR A 151 -16.69 -5.85 12.60
N ALA A 152 -17.27 -6.17 13.76
CA ALA A 152 -17.73 -7.52 14.07
C ALA A 152 -18.80 -8.06 13.11
N GLN A 153 -19.73 -7.20 12.64
CA GLN A 153 -20.72 -7.58 11.63
C GLN A 153 -20.07 -7.82 10.26
N VAL A 154 -19.07 -7.02 9.89
CA VAL A 154 -18.30 -7.20 8.65
C VAL A 154 -17.48 -8.49 8.70
N SER A 155 -16.76 -8.75 9.80
CA SER A 155 -15.97 -9.98 9.97
C SER A 155 -16.82 -11.25 9.94
N ALA A 156 -18.07 -11.19 10.40
CA ALA A 156 -19.00 -12.32 10.29
C ALA A 156 -19.38 -12.68 8.83
N ILE A 157 -19.25 -11.72 7.89
CA ILE A 157 -19.57 -11.90 6.46
C ILE A 157 -18.30 -12.18 5.64
N LEU A 158 -17.22 -11.42 5.87
CA LEU A 158 -15.99 -11.47 5.07
C LEU A 158 -14.90 -12.37 5.68
N GLY A 159 -14.99 -12.73 6.96
CA GLY A 159 -13.86 -13.18 7.77
C GLY A 159 -13.06 -12.00 8.34
N GLU A 160 -12.07 -12.26 9.19
CA GLU A 160 -11.21 -11.22 9.76
C GLU A 160 -10.38 -10.48 8.70
N GLY A 161 -10.30 -9.16 8.82
CA GLY A 161 -9.50 -8.31 7.95
C GLY A 161 -8.07 -8.09 8.44
N GLU A 162 -7.17 -7.73 7.54
CA GLU A 162 -5.84 -7.22 7.87
C GLU A 162 -5.91 -5.73 8.17
N LEU A 163 -5.47 -5.29 9.35
CA LEU A 163 -5.38 -3.87 9.68
C LEU A 163 -4.24 -3.25 8.86
N THR A 164 -4.55 -2.30 7.98
CA THR A 164 -3.56 -1.60 7.15
C THR A 164 -3.23 -0.21 7.69
N SER A 165 -4.19 0.48 8.32
CA SER A 165 -3.93 1.74 9.02
C SER A 165 -4.87 1.99 10.19
N GLN A 166 -4.36 2.69 11.21
CA GLN A 166 -5.13 3.21 12.34
C GLN A 166 -4.70 4.66 12.60
N MET A 167 -5.66 5.56 12.76
CA MET A 167 -5.44 6.95 13.15
C MET A 167 -6.39 7.29 14.29
N LYS A 168 -5.92 8.01 15.30
CA LYS A 168 -6.78 8.52 16.38
C LYS A 168 -6.44 9.96 16.72
N ILE A 169 -7.44 10.82 16.63
CA ILE A 169 -7.35 12.25 16.95
C ILE A 169 -8.49 12.57 17.91
N MET A 170 -8.14 12.87 19.17
CA MET A 170 -9.10 12.97 20.28
C MET A 170 -9.93 11.68 20.38
N ASP A 171 -11.27 11.79 20.40
CA ASP A 171 -12.19 10.65 20.49
C ASP A 171 -12.56 10.04 19.14
N ILE A 172 -12.07 10.60 18.03
CA ILE A 172 -12.32 10.08 16.68
C ILE A 172 -11.20 9.12 16.30
N GLU A 173 -11.58 7.86 16.07
CA GLU A 173 -10.70 6.80 15.59
C GLU A 173 -11.09 6.38 14.18
N ASN A 174 -10.11 6.21 13.30
CA ASN A 174 -10.26 5.76 11.93
C ASN A 174 -9.41 4.52 11.70
N LEU A 175 -10.03 3.45 11.22
CA LEU A 175 -9.40 2.16 10.99
C LEU A 175 -9.61 1.75 9.53
N THR A 176 -8.56 1.34 8.83
CA THR A 176 -8.68 0.76 7.49
C THR A 176 -8.25 -0.69 7.54
N TYR A 177 -9.11 -1.57 7.05
CA TYR A 177 -8.86 -2.99 6.91
C TYR A 177 -8.86 -3.40 5.44
N ASN A 178 -8.07 -4.42 5.13
CA ASN A 178 -7.98 -5.01 3.82
C ASN A 178 -8.20 -6.53 3.87
N TRP A 179 -8.90 -7.05 2.87
CA TRP A 179 -9.08 -8.48 2.63
C TRP A 179 -8.50 -8.79 1.26
N SER A 180 -7.49 -9.65 1.19
CA SER A 180 -6.82 -10.04 -0.05
C SER A 180 -7.05 -11.52 -0.37
N ASN A 181 -7.30 -11.80 -1.64
CA ASN A 181 -7.27 -13.15 -2.21
C ASN A 181 -5.90 -13.42 -2.88
N LYS A 182 -5.55 -14.70 -3.09
CA LYS A 182 -4.56 -15.09 -4.11
C LYS A 182 -4.92 -14.47 -5.46
N GLY A 183 -3.91 -13.96 -6.17
CA GLY A 183 -4.09 -13.29 -7.46
C GLY A 183 -4.35 -11.78 -7.37
N GLY A 184 -4.37 -11.19 -6.18
CA GLY A 184 -4.36 -9.74 -5.97
C GLY A 184 -5.73 -9.05 -6.01
N THR A 185 -6.82 -9.81 -6.14
CA THR A 185 -8.17 -9.27 -5.94
C THR A 185 -8.40 -9.02 -4.45
N ASN A 186 -9.09 -7.94 -4.11
CA ASN A 186 -9.16 -7.46 -2.72
C ASN A 186 -10.40 -6.59 -2.44
N ALA A 187 -10.66 -6.35 -1.16
CA ALA A 187 -11.56 -5.32 -0.67
C ALA A 187 -10.87 -4.48 0.42
N THR A 188 -11.03 -3.16 0.37
CA THR A 188 -10.55 -2.23 1.39
C THR A 188 -11.75 -1.52 2.01
N LEU A 189 -11.89 -1.60 3.33
CA LEU A 189 -12.99 -1.01 4.09
C LEU A 189 -12.43 -0.06 5.16
N SER A 190 -13.01 1.14 5.25
CA SER A 190 -12.65 2.15 6.25
C SER A 190 -13.78 2.35 7.26
N PHE A 191 -13.41 2.38 8.52
CA PHE A 191 -14.30 2.55 9.66
C PHE A 191 -13.98 3.87 10.37
N THR A 192 -15.00 4.51 10.94
CA THR A 192 -14.86 5.65 11.85
C THR A 192 -15.60 5.31 13.14
N GLY A 193 -14.87 5.26 14.26
CA GLY A 193 -15.28 4.46 15.42
C GLY A 193 -15.50 2.99 15.01
N ASP A 194 -16.55 2.36 15.54
CA ASP A 194 -16.99 1.02 15.13
C ASP A 194 -18.12 1.07 14.08
N LYS A 195 -17.94 1.89 13.04
CA LYS A 195 -18.90 2.02 11.93
C LYS A 195 -18.19 2.10 10.59
N LEU A 196 -18.57 1.21 9.67
CA LEU A 196 -18.13 1.24 8.28
C LEU A 196 -18.61 2.53 7.61
N THR A 197 -17.66 3.35 7.14
CA THR A 197 -17.92 4.65 6.51
C THR A 197 -17.51 4.70 5.04
N ALA A 198 -16.65 3.79 4.57
CA ALA A 198 -16.36 3.62 3.15
C ALA A 198 -15.95 2.17 2.84
N LYS A 199 -16.22 1.73 1.60
CA LYS A 199 -15.80 0.43 1.09
C LYS A 199 -15.45 0.50 -0.39
N SER A 200 -14.41 -0.22 -0.79
CA SER A 200 -14.01 -0.42 -2.18
C SER A 200 -13.55 -1.85 -2.42
N GLN A 201 -13.53 -2.28 -3.68
CA GLN A 201 -12.99 -3.58 -4.08
C GLN A 201 -12.29 -3.49 -5.42
N PHE A 202 -11.35 -4.41 -5.64
CA PHE A 202 -10.67 -4.60 -6.91
C PHE A 202 -10.77 -6.05 -7.39
N GLY A 203 -11.40 -6.24 -8.55
CA GLY A 203 -11.39 -7.50 -9.30
C GLY A 203 -12.16 -8.67 -8.67
N LEU A 204 -12.98 -8.44 -7.63
CA LEU A 204 -13.80 -9.50 -7.04
C LEU A 204 -14.81 -10.05 -8.05
N LYS A 205 -15.15 -11.32 -7.88
CA LYS A 205 -16.12 -12.09 -8.66
C LYS A 205 -17.07 -12.84 -7.73
#